data_AF-A0A2R6NTJ8-F1
#
_entry.id   AF-A0A2R6NTJ8-F1
#
_cell.length_a   1.000
_cell.length_b   1.000
_cell.length_c   1.000
_cell.angle_alpha   90.00
_cell.angle_beta   90.00
_cell.angle_gamma   90.00
#
_symmetry.space_group_name_H-M   'P 1'
#
loop_
_entity.id
_entity.type
_entity.pdbx_description
1 polymer ?
#
loop_
_entity_poly.entity_id
_entity_poly.type
_entity_poly.pdbx_seq_one_letter_code
_entity_poly.pdbx_strand_id
1 'polypeptide(L)'
;MLATLIYRGFHTSASTGVGLLRSHAPLFASKVATRTFLTTPRIAYPTNTTSEKAAASPAAKKPAAKKPAAKKPVAKKPAAKKQSAAKSERVVLSEEDMPPKQPMTAYFIFLDKFRAGKPPSSLETAREAAREAAAAWHALSDQERKPFIDEYDALWAEYRKRRQTYLDTVSPATLAEVNRRRMKTGKRLVIVRRKKQSSRPLSAFFA
;
A
#
# COMPACT_ATOMS: atom_id res chain seq x y z
N MET A 1 -56.60 30.20 -34.60
CA MET A 1 -56.45 31.59 -35.08
C MET A 1 -55.12 32.14 -34.59
N LEU A 2 -54.49 33.03 -35.38
CA LEU A 2 -53.19 33.64 -35.09
C LEU A 2 -53.35 34.87 -34.18
N ALA A 3 -52.39 35.12 -33.29
CA ALA A 3 -52.03 36.47 -32.83
C ALA A 3 -50.64 36.46 -32.15
N THR A 4 -49.60 36.81 -32.91
CA THR A 4 -48.28 37.20 -32.39
C THR A 4 -48.36 38.50 -31.59
N LEU A 5 -47.69 38.57 -30.44
CA LEU A 5 -47.16 39.84 -29.92
C LEU A 5 -45.64 39.84 -30.00
N ILE A 6 -45.13 40.73 -30.83
CA ILE A 6 -43.72 41.08 -30.95
C ILE A 6 -43.50 42.30 -30.05
N TYR A 7 -42.54 42.25 -29.13
CA TYR A 7 -41.94 43.46 -28.57
C TYR A 7 -40.49 43.56 -29.02
N ARG A 8 -40.12 44.70 -29.62
CA ARG A 8 -38.87 44.85 -30.38
C ARG A 8 -38.15 46.12 -29.94
N GLY A 9 -36.94 45.94 -29.39
CA GLY A 9 -35.83 46.86 -29.58
C GLY A 9 -35.46 47.81 -28.43
N PHE A 10 -34.34 48.50 -28.67
CA PHE A 10 -33.61 49.44 -27.82
C PHE A 10 -32.82 48.76 -26.67
N HIS A 11 -31.51 48.98 -26.50
CA HIS A 11 -30.60 49.84 -27.29
C HIS A 11 -29.15 49.35 -27.27
N THR A 12 -28.40 49.68 -28.32
CA THR A 12 -26.95 49.43 -28.43
C THR A 12 -26.15 50.45 -27.63
N SER A 13 -25.10 50.02 -26.93
CA SER A 13 -23.96 50.89 -26.63
C SER A 13 -22.67 50.07 -26.58
N ALA A 14 -21.86 50.20 -27.62
CA ALA A 14 -20.44 49.90 -27.54
C ALA A 14 -19.73 51.22 -27.20
N SER A 15 -18.87 51.21 -26.18
CA SER A 15 -17.96 52.33 -25.93
C SER A 15 -16.60 51.81 -25.47
N THR A 16 -15.55 52.50 -25.90
CA THR A 16 -14.20 51.97 -26.01
C THR A 16 -13.26 52.64 -25.01
N GLY A 17 -12.40 51.86 -24.36
CA GLY A 17 -11.20 52.31 -23.65
C GLY A 17 -10.35 51.06 -23.38
N VAL A 18 -9.10 50.92 -23.83
CA VAL A 18 -7.96 51.86 -23.79
C VAL A 18 -7.81 52.43 -22.39
N GLY A 19 -6.81 52.07 -21.59
CA GLY A 19 -5.70 51.13 -21.77
C GLY A 19 -4.68 51.35 -20.65
N LEU A 20 -3.54 50.61 -20.64
CA LEU A 20 -2.38 50.84 -19.75
C LEU A 20 -2.68 50.65 -18.23
N LEU A 21 -2.04 49.72 -17.49
CA LEU A 21 -0.59 49.58 -17.33
C LEU A 21 -0.22 48.18 -16.82
N ARG A 22 0.75 47.56 -17.48
CA ARG A 22 1.44 46.34 -17.04
C ARG A 22 2.48 46.70 -15.99
N SER A 23 2.12 46.65 -14.70
CA SER A 23 3.06 46.80 -13.59
C SER A 23 3.92 45.54 -13.41
N HIS A 24 5.08 45.52 -14.06
CA HIS A 24 6.16 44.59 -13.72
C HIS A 24 6.87 45.04 -12.43
N ALA A 25 6.83 44.23 -11.37
CA ALA A 25 7.89 44.07 -10.36
C ALA A 25 7.47 43.06 -9.26
N PRO A 26 8.43 42.40 -8.59
CA PRO A 26 9.56 41.68 -9.16
C PRO A 26 9.46 40.19 -8.84
N LEU A 27 10.21 39.37 -9.57
CA LEU A 27 10.43 37.97 -9.18
C LEU A 27 11.21 37.93 -7.86
N PHE A 28 10.52 37.68 -6.74
CA PHE A 28 11.18 37.22 -5.52
C PHE A 28 11.69 35.80 -5.76
N ALA A 29 12.86 35.72 -6.40
CA ALA A 29 13.66 34.52 -6.51
C ALA A 29 14.20 34.15 -5.11
N SER A 30 13.32 33.60 -4.27
CA SER A 30 13.74 32.92 -3.06
C SER A 30 14.66 31.78 -3.46
N LYS A 31 15.97 31.99 -3.27
CA LYS A 31 16.97 30.93 -3.35
C LYS A 31 16.75 29.99 -2.17
N VAL A 32 15.68 29.18 -2.24
CA VAL A 32 15.46 28.06 -1.35
C VAL A 32 16.64 27.12 -1.59
N ALA A 33 17.58 27.10 -0.66
CA ALA A 33 18.71 26.20 -0.70
C ALA A 33 18.16 24.77 -0.73
N THR A 34 18.24 24.12 -1.89
CA THR A 34 17.91 22.71 -2.07
C THR A 34 18.91 21.90 -1.25
N ARG A 35 18.52 21.61 0.00
CA ARG A 35 19.25 20.74 0.92
C ARG A 35 19.22 19.30 0.39
N THR A 36 20.07 19.02 -0.58
CA THR A 36 20.30 17.71 -1.18
C THR A 36 21.05 16.78 -0.22
N PHE A 37 20.41 16.42 0.90
CA PHE A 37 20.84 15.34 1.78
C PHE A 37 20.60 13.95 1.16
N LEU A 38 21.03 13.78 -0.10
CA LEU A 38 21.03 12.51 -0.83
C LEU A 38 22.46 12.07 -1.18
N THR A 39 23.34 12.19 -0.19
CA THR A 39 24.62 11.46 -0.15
C THR A 39 24.64 10.61 1.11
N THR A 40 24.14 9.37 1.00
CA THR A 40 24.44 8.35 1.99
C THR A 40 25.91 7.95 1.79
N PRO A 41 26.81 8.18 2.76
CA PRO A 41 28.18 7.68 2.64
C PRO A 41 28.12 6.16 2.57
N ARG A 42 28.72 5.57 1.53
CA ARG A 42 28.92 4.12 1.45
C ARG A 42 29.89 3.72 2.54
N ILE A 43 29.40 3.13 3.62
CA ILE A 43 30.23 2.53 4.66
C ILE A 43 30.91 1.31 4.03
N ALA A 44 32.16 1.49 3.60
CA ALA A 44 33.01 0.42 3.15
C ALA A 44 33.55 -0.32 4.38
N TYR A 45 33.08 -1.55 4.60
CA TYR A 45 33.69 -2.43 5.59
C TYR A 45 35.03 -2.94 5.06
N PRO A 46 36.12 -2.90 5.85
CA PRO A 46 37.43 -3.34 5.39
C PRO A 46 37.42 -4.85 5.14
N THR A 47 37.56 -5.25 3.88
CA THR A 47 37.87 -6.63 3.49
C THR A 47 39.32 -6.92 3.85
N ASN A 48 39.55 -7.89 4.73
CA ASN A 48 40.90 -8.26 5.17
C ASN A 48 41.61 -9.07 4.07
N THR A 49 42.26 -8.37 3.13
CA THR A 49 43.03 -8.96 2.03
C THR A 49 44.45 -8.42 2.07
N THR A 50 45.39 -9.27 2.47
CA THR A 50 46.84 -8.99 2.47
C THR A 50 47.33 -8.72 1.04
N SER A 51 48.06 -7.61 0.86
CA SER A 51 48.85 -7.29 -0.35
C SER A 51 49.87 -8.42 -0.63
N GLU A 52 49.79 -9.09 -1.79
CA GLU A 52 50.44 -8.70 -3.06
C GLU A 52 51.98 -8.74 -3.02
N LYS A 53 52.60 -9.65 -3.80
CA LYS A 53 53.54 -9.32 -4.91
C LYS A 53 54.13 -10.57 -5.64
N ALA A 54 54.01 -10.54 -6.98
CA ALA A 54 54.81 -11.14 -8.06
C ALA A 54 55.62 -12.47 -7.92
N ALA A 55 55.25 -13.44 -8.78
CA ALA A 55 56.05 -14.17 -9.80
C ALA A 55 57.41 -14.87 -9.52
N ALA A 56 57.61 -15.97 -10.29
CA ALA A 56 58.82 -16.76 -10.58
C ALA A 56 59.11 -18.04 -9.75
N SER A 57 59.68 -19.03 -10.45
CA SER A 57 60.02 -20.42 -10.06
C SER A 57 61.47 -20.68 -10.56
N PRO A 58 62.22 -21.77 -10.23
CA PRO A 58 61.84 -23.00 -9.52
C PRO A 58 62.88 -23.54 -8.49
N ALA A 59 62.67 -24.80 -8.06
CA ALA A 59 63.67 -25.84 -7.71
C ALA A 59 63.90 -26.25 -6.23
N ALA A 60 63.64 -27.56 -6.01
CA ALA A 60 64.39 -28.51 -5.19
C ALA A 60 64.65 -28.27 -3.68
N LYS A 61 63.85 -28.94 -2.82
CA LYS A 61 64.25 -30.19 -2.10
C LYS A 61 63.19 -30.67 -1.10
N LYS A 62 62.77 -31.93 -1.25
CA LYS A 62 62.31 -32.81 -0.14
C LYS A 62 63.57 -33.31 0.62
N PRO A 63 63.53 -33.80 1.88
CA PRO A 63 62.50 -34.77 2.32
C PRO A 63 62.03 -34.79 3.81
N ALA A 64 60.95 -35.55 4.00
CA ALA A 64 60.66 -36.49 5.10
C ALA A 64 60.32 -36.05 6.55
N ALA A 65 59.20 -36.63 6.99
CA ALA A 65 58.97 -37.30 8.29
C ALA A 65 58.70 -36.49 9.58
N LYS A 66 57.42 -36.44 10.00
CA LYS A 66 56.83 -37.32 11.06
C LYS A 66 55.39 -36.92 11.43
N LYS A 67 54.43 -37.82 11.19
CA LYS A 67 53.26 -38.09 12.09
C LYS A 67 53.72 -39.20 13.07
N PRO A 68 53.10 -39.46 14.24
CA PRO A 68 51.66 -39.34 14.58
C PRO A 68 51.41 -38.18 15.58
N ALA A 69 50.32 -38.04 16.34
CA ALA A 69 49.19 -38.93 16.64
C ALA A 69 47.85 -38.18 16.87
N ALA A 70 46.84 -38.91 17.36
CA ALA A 70 45.48 -38.45 17.61
C ALA A 70 45.28 -37.75 18.98
N LYS A 71 44.41 -36.73 19.02
CA LYS A 71 43.55 -36.43 20.17
C LYS A 71 42.09 -36.27 19.72
N LYS A 72 41.18 -36.66 20.61
CA LYS A 72 39.78 -37.04 20.31
C LYS A 72 38.88 -35.84 19.95
N PRO A 73 37.82 -36.02 19.13
CA PRO A 73 36.81 -34.99 18.91
C PRO A 73 35.93 -34.83 20.16
N VAL A 74 35.86 -33.62 20.72
CA VAL A 74 34.89 -33.30 21.77
C VAL A 74 33.50 -33.18 21.14
N ALA A 75 32.53 -33.90 21.72
CA ALA A 75 31.21 -34.05 21.14
C ALA A 75 30.46 -32.71 21.01
N LYS A 76 30.11 -32.34 19.77
CA LYS A 76 29.05 -31.36 19.53
C LYS A 76 27.72 -31.96 19.99
N LYS A 77 27.21 -31.52 21.14
CA LYS A 77 25.86 -31.81 21.62
C LYS A 77 24.86 -31.25 20.58
N PRO A 78 24.10 -32.07 19.83
CA PRO A 78 23.20 -31.56 18.83
C PRO A 78 21.99 -30.93 19.52
N ALA A 79 21.79 -29.62 19.34
CA ALA A 79 20.56 -28.94 19.70
C ALA A 79 19.44 -29.38 18.73
N ALA A 80 18.82 -30.52 19.04
CA ALA A 80 17.80 -31.13 18.19
C ALA A 80 16.45 -31.24 18.92
N LYS A 81 15.39 -30.91 18.18
CA LYS A 81 13.97 -31.04 18.56
C LYS A 81 13.52 -30.20 19.76
N LYS A 82 13.36 -28.89 19.50
CA LYS A 82 12.05 -28.28 19.83
C LYS A 82 11.00 -29.13 19.13
N GLN A 83 10.30 -29.96 19.90
CA GLN A 83 9.32 -30.89 19.36
C GLN A 83 8.25 -30.09 18.60
N SER A 84 7.84 -30.63 17.45
CA SER A 84 6.80 -30.04 16.62
C SER A 84 5.58 -29.71 17.49
N ALA A 85 5.23 -28.43 17.57
CA ALA A 85 3.98 -28.01 18.18
C ALA A 85 2.86 -28.87 17.59
N ALA A 86 2.03 -29.42 18.47
CA ALA A 86 0.92 -30.28 18.07
C ALA A 86 0.12 -29.61 16.95
N LYS A 87 -0.55 -30.42 16.11
CA LYS A 87 -1.62 -29.94 15.26
C LYS A 87 -2.70 -29.37 16.18
N SER A 88 -2.59 -28.08 16.53
CA SER A 88 -3.66 -27.37 17.20
C SER A 88 -4.87 -27.49 16.30
N GLU A 89 -5.97 -27.93 16.89
CA GLU A 89 -7.24 -28.11 16.22
C GLU A 89 -7.53 -26.88 15.35
N ARG A 90 -7.71 -27.10 14.05
CA ARG A 90 -7.79 -25.99 13.10
C ARG A 90 -9.10 -25.28 13.33
N VAL A 91 -9.03 -24.08 13.91
CA VAL A 91 -10.17 -23.16 13.97
C VAL A 91 -10.80 -23.06 12.58
N VAL A 92 -12.03 -23.54 12.46
CA VAL A 92 -12.80 -23.51 11.22
C VAL A 92 -13.34 -22.10 11.08
N LEU A 93 -12.59 -21.25 10.37
CA LEU A 93 -13.03 -19.87 10.10
C LEU A 93 -14.34 -19.87 9.30
N SER A 94 -15.37 -19.24 9.85
CA SER A 94 -16.57 -18.84 9.10
C SER A 94 -16.33 -17.54 8.30
N GLU A 95 -17.36 -16.97 7.66
CA GLU A 95 -17.20 -15.68 6.96
C GLU A 95 -17.12 -14.50 7.95
N GLU A 96 -17.71 -14.62 9.13
CA GLU A 96 -17.68 -13.65 10.23
C GLU A 96 -16.28 -13.53 10.86
N ASP A 97 -15.52 -14.64 10.89
CA ASP A 97 -14.11 -14.68 11.31
C ASP A 97 -13.16 -14.01 10.31
N MET A 98 -13.62 -13.71 9.10
CA MET A 98 -12.79 -13.05 8.08
C MET A 98 -12.82 -11.52 8.24
N PRO A 99 -11.69 -10.84 8.00
CA PRO A 99 -11.66 -9.38 8.07
C PRO A 99 -12.60 -8.78 7.02
N PRO A 100 -13.50 -7.84 7.40
CA PRO A 100 -14.51 -7.30 6.51
C PRO A 100 -13.97 -6.82 5.16
N LYS A 101 -14.72 -7.16 4.09
CA LYS A 101 -14.47 -6.72 2.71
C LYS A 101 -14.76 -5.22 2.59
N GLN A 102 -13.90 -4.49 1.86
CA GLN A 102 -14.14 -3.08 1.53
C GLN A 102 -15.37 -2.96 0.61
N PRO A 103 -16.23 -1.94 0.78
CA PRO A 103 -17.35 -1.70 -0.12
C PRO A 103 -16.84 -1.17 -1.47
N MET A 104 -17.72 -1.22 -2.46
CA MET A 104 -17.46 -0.78 -3.83
C MET A 104 -17.28 0.74 -3.90
N THR A 105 -16.40 1.24 -4.77
CA THR A 105 -16.19 2.69 -4.96
C THR A 105 -17.37 3.33 -5.71
N ALA A 106 -17.50 4.66 -5.63
CA ALA A 106 -18.56 5.42 -6.30
C ALA A 106 -18.78 5.03 -7.79
N TYR A 107 -17.71 4.85 -8.56
CA TYR A 107 -17.79 4.38 -9.96
C TYR A 107 -18.39 2.96 -10.07
N PHE A 108 -18.05 2.03 -9.17
CA PHE A 108 -18.61 0.69 -9.20
C PHE A 108 -20.07 0.65 -8.74
N ILE A 109 -20.48 1.52 -7.81
CA ILE A 109 -21.88 1.73 -7.43
C ILE A 109 -22.68 2.27 -8.65
N PHE A 110 -22.11 3.21 -9.39
CA PHE A 110 -22.67 3.68 -10.66
C PHE A 110 -22.73 2.56 -11.70
N LEU A 111 -21.66 1.77 -11.87
CA LEU A 111 -21.58 0.68 -12.86
C LEU A 111 -22.66 -0.39 -12.64
N ASP A 112 -22.94 -0.74 -11.39
CA ASP A 112 -24.02 -1.68 -11.05
C ASP A 112 -25.39 -1.11 -11.43
N LYS A 113 -25.66 0.17 -11.11
CA LYS A 113 -26.92 0.84 -11.50
C LYS A 113 -27.04 1.03 -13.03
N PHE A 114 -25.93 1.27 -13.72
CA PHE A 114 -25.86 1.37 -15.18
C PHE A 114 -26.14 0.02 -15.87
N ARG A 115 -25.62 -1.08 -15.31
CA ARG A 115 -25.79 -2.44 -15.86
C ARG A 115 -27.06 -3.15 -15.37
N ALA A 116 -27.77 -2.61 -14.37
CA ALA A 116 -28.99 -3.20 -13.83
C ALA A 116 -30.08 -3.47 -14.90
N GLY A 117 -30.18 -2.62 -15.92
CA GLY A 117 -31.13 -2.81 -17.03
C GLY A 117 -30.65 -3.76 -18.14
N LYS A 118 -29.34 -4.06 -18.21
CA LYS A 118 -28.71 -4.91 -19.23
C LYS A 118 -27.50 -5.64 -18.63
N PRO A 119 -27.69 -6.73 -17.86
CA PRO A 119 -26.58 -7.55 -17.41
C PRO A 119 -25.89 -8.19 -18.62
N PRO A 120 -24.57 -8.01 -18.81
CA PRO A 120 -23.86 -8.60 -19.94
C PRO A 120 -23.80 -10.12 -19.80
N SER A 121 -24.25 -10.82 -20.83
CA SER A 121 -24.32 -12.29 -20.90
C SER A 121 -22.98 -12.96 -21.23
N SER A 122 -22.04 -12.20 -21.81
CA SER A 122 -20.71 -12.67 -22.24
C SER A 122 -19.59 -11.75 -21.76
N LEU A 123 -18.37 -12.27 -21.66
CA LEU A 123 -17.17 -11.51 -21.28
C LEU A 123 -16.91 -10.32 -22.23
N GLU A 124 -17.19 -10.46 -23.53
CA GLU A 124 -17.01 -9.35 -24.48
C GLU A 124 -18.06 -8.24 -24.23
N THR A 125 -19.33 -8.60 -24.12
CA THR A 125 -20.40 -7.64 -23.77
C THR A 125 -20.15 -6.96 -22.41
N ALA A 126 -19.46 -7.63 -21.48
CA ALA A 126 -19.07 -7.05 -20.20
C ALA A 126 -17.90 -6.05 -20.33
N ARG A 127 -16.97 -6.27 -21.27
CA ARG A 127 -15.90 -5.32 -21.59
C ARG A 127 -16.45 -4.09 -22.32
N GLU A 128 -17.41 -4.28 -23.23
CA GLU A 128 -18.09 -3.20 -23.94
C GLU A 128 -18.91 -2.35 -22.96
N ALA A 129 -19.79 -2.96 -22.17
CA ALA A 129 -20.55 -2.25 -21.13
C ALA A 129 -19.65 -1.53 -20.10
N ALA A 130 -18.47 -2.08 -19.78
CA ALA A 130 -17.50 -1.40 -18.90
C ALA A 130 -16.80 -0.21 -19.58
N ARG A 131 -16.56 -0.26 -20.91
CA ARG A 131 -16.04 0.88 -21.68
C ARG A 131 -17.08 1.99 -21.80
N GLU A 132 -18.33 1.63 -22.12
CA GLU A 132 -19.46 2.57 -22.20
C GLU A 132 -19.73 3.23 -20.85
N ALA A 133 -19.78 2.46 -19.76
CA ALA A 133 -19.95 3.00 -18.42
C ALA A 133 -18.79 3.92 -17.99
N ALA A 134 -17.55 3.60 -18.35
CA ALA A 134 -16.42 4.49 -18.08
C ALA A 134 -16.55 5.82 -18.85
N ALA A 135 -16.91 5.76 -20.14
CA ALA A 135 -17.16 6.95 -20.95
C ALA A 135 -18.31 7.80 -20.39
N ALA A 136 -19.43 7.17 -20.01
CA ALA A 136 -20.56 7.82 -19.36
C ALA A 136 -20.15 8.48 -18.04
N TRP A 137 -19.44 7.77 -17.16
CA TRP A 137 -18.97 8.32 -15.87
C TRP A 137 -18.06 9.53 -16.03
N HIS A 138 -17.20 9.55 -17.06
CA HIS A 138 -16.35 10.70 -17.37
C HIS A 138 -17.12 11.86 -18.04
N ALA A 139 -18.25 11.59 -18.69
CA ALA A 139 -19.15 12.61 -19.22
C ALA A 139 -20.07 13.24 -18.14
N LEU A 140 -20.36 12.51 -17.05
CA LEU A 140 -21.15 13.04 -15.94
C LEU A 140 -20.45 14.23 -15.25
N SER A 141 -21.23 15.27 -14.96
CA SER A 141 -20.80 16.39 -14.13
C SER A 141 -20.50 15.96 -12.70
N ASP A 142 -19.77 16.80 -11.95
CA ASP A 142 -19.50 16.54 -10.52
C ASP A 142 -20.80 16.50 -9.69
N GLN A 143 -21.86 17.20 -10.13
CA GLN A 143 -23.17 17.18 -9.47
C GLN A 143 -23.90 15.84 -9.65
N GLU A 144 -23.83 15.24 -10.85
CA GLU A 144 -24.42 13.93 -11.12
C GLU A 144 -23.60 12.79 -10.50
N ARG A 145 -22.28 12.96 -10.36
CA ARG A 145 -21.41 12.02 -9.63
C ARG A 145 -21.57 12.11 -8.11
N LYS A 146 -21.97 13.26 -7.57
CA LYS A 146 -22.15 13.49 -6.12
C LYS A 146 -22.98 12.43 -5.39
N PRO A 147 -24.21 12.04 -5.79
CA PRO A 147 -24.99 11.03 -5.07
C PRO A 147 -24.27 9.68 -4.94
N PHE A 148 -23.50 9.27 -5.94
CA PHE A 148 -22.70 8.02 -5.88
C PHE A 148 -21.48 8.15 -4.94
N ILE A 149 -20.93 9.35 -4.79
CA ILE A 149 -19.85 9.65 -3.84
C ILE A 149 -20.41 9.67 -2.41
N ASP A 150 -21.56 10.30 -2.18
CA ASP A 150 -22.22 10.35 -0.87
C ASP A 150 -22.64 8.92 -0.42
N GLU A 151 -23.14 8.08 -1.33
CA GLU A 151 -23.45 6.66 -1.08
C GLU A 151 -22.17 5.85 -0.76
N TYR A 152 -21.07 6.09 -1.49
CA TYR A 152 -19.77 5.48 -1.19
C TYR A 152 -19.26 5.87 0.20
N ASP A 153 -19.31 7.15 0.56
CA ASP A 153 -18.83 7.63 1.86
C ASP A 153 -19.66 7.09 3.03
N ALA A 154 -20.98 6.95 2.86
CA ALA A 154 -21.86 6.27 3.82
C ALA A 154 -21.46 4.80 4.03
N LEU A 155 -21.35 4.03 2.94
CA LEU A 155 -20.90 2.63 2.99
C LEU A 155 -19.49 2.49 3.58
N TRP A 156 -18.61 3.46 3.30
CA TRP A 156 -17.25 3.47 3.84
C TRP A 156 -17.21 3.81 5.33
N ALA A 157 -18.12 4.66 5.82
CA ALA A 157 -18.28 4.93 7.25
C ALA A 157 -18.77 3.68 8.01
N GLU A 158 -19.74 2.94 7.46
CA GLU A 158 -20.15 1.64 8.01
C GLU A 158 -19.04 0.60 7.97
N TYR A 159 -18.28 0.54 6.86
CA TYR A 159 -17.13 -0.34 6.73
C TYR A 159 -16.09 -0.07 7.81
N ARG A 160 -15.74 1.20 8.07
CA ARG A 160 -14.82 1.59 9.14
C ARG A 160 -15.31 1.08 10.49
N LYS A 161 -16.61 1.24 10.81
CA LYS A 161 -17.22 0.72 12.05
C LYS A 161 -17.10 -0.80 12.15
N ARG A 162 -17.59 -1.55 11.15
CA ARG A 162 -17.52 -3.04 11.10
C ARG A 162 -16.09 -3.58 11.16
N ARG A 163 -15.15 -2.89 10.52
CA ARG A 163 -13.73 -3.24 10.54
C ARG A 163 -13.10 -2.98 11.91
N GLN A 164 -13.50 -1.91 12.59
CA GLN A 164 -12.99 -1.61 13.93
C GLN A 164 -13.52 -2.62 14.95
N THR A 165 -14.83 -2.90 14.95
CA THR A 165 -15.40 -3.94 15.83
C THR A 165 -14.75 -5.30 15.60
N TYR A 166 -14.54 -5.71 14.35
CA TYR A 166 -13.77 -6.94 14.04
C TYR A 166 -12.35 -6.94 14.65
N LEU A 167 -11.62 -5.83 14.58
CA LEU A 167 -10.26 -5.76 15.14
C LEU A 167 -10.25 -5.81 16.68
N ASP A 168 -11.32 -5.34 17.33
CA ASP A 168 -11.44 -5.31 18.79
C ASP A 168 -12.00 -6.64 19.36
N THR A 169 -12.84 -7.37 18.61
CA THR A 169 -13.45 -8.64 19.06
C THR A 169 -12.72 -9.91 18.62
N VAL A 170 -11.93 -9.87 17.54
CA VAL A 170 -11.32 -11.10 16.97
C VAL A 170 -10.38 -11.81 17.94
N SER A 171 -10.60 -13.11 18.15
CA SER A 171 -9.74 -13.91 19.03
C SER A 171 -8.31 -14.01 18.50
N PRO A 172 -7.27 -14.07 19.38
CA PRO A 172 -5.89 -14.24 18.93
C PRO A 172 -5.65 -15.53 18.12
N ALA A 173 -6.41 -16.60 18.39
CA ALA A 173 -6.31 -17.86 17.66
C ALA A 173 -6.91 -17.75 16.24
N THR A 174 -8.11 -17.18 16.13
CA THR A 174 -8.75 -16.85 14.85
C THR A 174 -7.83 -15.96 14.00
N LEU A 175 -7.28 -14.89 14.61
CA LEU A 175 -6.38 -13.97 13.93
C LEU A 175 -5.10 -14.67 13.42
N ALA A 176 -4.53 -15.61 14.18
CA ALA A 176 -3.37 -16.39 13.76
C ALA A 176 -3.69 -17.29 12.54
N GLU A 177 -4.86 -17.92 12.50
CA GLU A 177 -5.35 -18.71 11.37
C GLU A 177 -5.59 -17.83 10.12
N VAL A 178 -6.30 -16.71 10.27
CA VAL A 178 -6.50 -15.70 9.21
C VAL A 178 -5.16 -15.23 8.64
N ASN A 179 -4.20 -14.93 9.50
CA ASN A 179 -2.86 -14.52 9.12
C ASN A 179 -2.08 -15.62 8.41
N ARG A 180 -2.20 -16.88 8.84
CA ARG A 180 -1.61 -18.04 8.15
C ARG A 180 -2.18 -18.19 6.73
N ARG A 181 -3.50 -18.03 6.54
CA ARG A 181 -4.14 -18.06 5.20
C ARG A 181 -3.68 -16.88 4.33
N ARG A 182 -3.55 -15.68 4.91
CA ARG A 182 -3.03 -14.49 4.22
C ARG A 182 -1.57 -14.66 3.77
N MET A 183 -0.68 -15.16 4.62
CA MET A 183 0.72 -15.42 4.24
C MET A 183 0.84 -16.41 3.09
N LYS A 184 0.05 -17.50 3.09
CA LYS A 184 0.03 -18.46 1.97
C LYS A 184 -0.40 -17.85 0.64
N THR A 185 -1.25 -16.81 0.69
CA THR A 185 -1.71 -16.07 -0.50
C THR A 185 -0.85 -14.84 -0.81
N GLY A 186 0.31 -14.67 -0.14
CA GLY A 186 1.17 -13.49 -0.29
C GLY A 186 0.58 -12.18 0.24
N LYS A 187 -0.58 -12.23 0.91
CA LYS A 187 -1.30 -11.05 1.40
C LYS A 187 -0.73 -10.57 2.74
N ARG A 188 -0.70 -9.25 2.93
CA ARG A 188 -0.26 -8.62 4.17
C ARG A 188 -1.10 -9.09 5.37
N LEU A 189 -0.38 -9.32 6.48
CA LEU A 189 -0.93 -9.68 7.79
C LEU A 189 -1.93 -8.63 8.30
N VAL A 190 -2.97 -9.09 8.98
CA VAL A 190 -3.82 -8.26 9.83
C VAL A 190 -3.14 -8.14 11.20
N ILE A 191 -2.86 -6.91 11.60
CA ILE A 191 -2.20 -6.59 12.87
C ILE A 191 -3.20 -5.81 13.73
N VAL A 192 -3.65 -6.43 14.82
CA VAL A 192 -4.44 -5.76 15.85
C VAL A 192 -3.48 -5.02 16.79
N ARG A 193 -3.56 -3.69 16.83
CA ARG A 193 -2.84 -2.87 17.80
C ARG A 193 -3.57 -2.94 19.14
N ARG A 194 -3.16 -3.85 20.03
CA ARG A 194 -3.69 -3.91 21.39
C ARG A 194 -3.42 -2.58 22.10
N LYS A 195 -4.44 -2.04 22.80
CA LYS A 195 -4.29 -0.85 23.64
C LYS A 195 -3.18 -1.14 24.67
N LYS A 196 -2.10 -0.37 24.63
CA LYS A 196 -0.98 -0.51 25.58
C LYS A 196 -1.57 -0.26 26.97
N GLN A 197 -1.53 -1.27 27.85
CA GLN A 197 -1.74 -1.03 29.29
C GLN A 197 -0.70 -0.01 29.78
N SER A 198 -0.97 0.64 30.92
CA SER A 198 -0.09 1.69 31.48
C SER A 198 1.38 1.31 31.29
N SER A 199 2.14 2.21 30.64
CA SER A 199 3.53 1.87 30.33
C SER A 199 4.22 1.50 31.63
N ARG A 200 4.89 0.34 31.66
CA ARG A 200 5.79 0.03 32.76
C ARG A 200 6.73 1.23 32.94
N PRO A 201 6.99 1.67 34.18
CA PRO A 201 7.92 2.74 34.43
C PRO A 201 9.25 2.38 33.75
N LEU A 202 9.92 3.38 33.18
CA LEU A 202 11.28 3.19 32.71
C LEU A 202 12.11 2.70 33.90
N SER A 203 12.90 1.64 33.70
CA SER A 203 13.83 1.24 34.77
C SER A 203 14.85 2.36 34.96
N ALA A 204 15.50 2.42 36.12
CA ALA A 204 16.53 3.42 36.41
C ALA A 204 17.72 3.44 35.42
N PHE A 205 17.84 2.43 34.54
CA PHE A 205 18.81 2.37 33.45
C PHE A 205 18.35 3.13 32.18
N PHE A 206 17.05 3.39 32.04
CA PHE A 206 16.42 4.11 30.92
C PHE A 206 15.68 5.37 31.38
N ALA A 207 15.89 5.81 32.62
CA ALA A 207 15.28 6.99 33.23
C ALA A 207 16.15 8.23 33.05
#